data_AF-A0A7W6IGN6-F1
#
_entry.id   AF-A0A7W6IGN6-F1
#
_cell.length_a   1.000
_cell.length_b   1.000
_cell.length_c   1.000
_cell.angle_alpha   90.00
_cell.angle_beta   90.00
_cell.angle_gamma   90.00
#
_symmetry.space_group_name_H-M   'P 1'
#
loop_
_entity.id
_entity.type
_entity.pdbx_description
1 polymer ?
#
loop_
_entity_poly.entity_id
_entity_poly.type
_entity_poly.pdbx_seq_one_letter_code
_entity_poly.pdbx_strand_id
1 'polypeptide(L)'
;MSIHEKAQELLAIRTALGFSQSRMAHEIDISLRDYQAFEWGETELPDIYLRAIERIAFLYAMRHNNPMLVPPNLRTEAVQFARMVGTSS
;
A
#
# COMPACT_ATOMS: atom_id res chain seq x y z
N MET A 1 -1.32 14.92 -4.59
CA MET A 1 -0.66 14.71 -3.29
C MET A 1 0.73 15.30 -3.35
N SER A 2 1.17 15.96 -2.29
CA SER A 2 2.56 16.39 -2.12
C SER A 2 3.49 15.20 -1.90
N ILE A 3 4.79 15.42 -2.07
CA ILE A 3 5.84 14.42 -1.76
C ILE A 3 5.73 13.90 -0.33
N HIS A 4 5.46 14.77 0.64
CA HIS A 4 5.32 14.39 2.05
C HIS A 4 4.06 13.56 2.29
N GLU A 5 2.94 13.86 1.63
CA GLU A 5 1.71 13.06 1.75
C GLU A 5 1.94 11.64 1.20
N LYS A 6 2.60 11.49 0.05
CA LYS A 6 2.93 10.18 -0.53
C LYS A 6 3.88 9.38 0.37
N ALA A 7 4.88 10.04 0.96
CA ALA A 7 5.81 9.41 1.89
C ALA A 7 5.11 8.91 3.17
N GLN A 8 4.19 9.71 3.73
CA GLN A 8 3.39 9.31 4.89
C GLN A 8 2.44 8.15 4.56
N GLU A 9 1.84 8.16 3.37
CA GLU A 9 1.01 7.06 2.91
C GLU A 9 1.84 5.77 2.76
N LEU A 10 3.01 5.84 2.12
CA LEU A 10 3.91 4.71 1.99
C LEU A 10 4.29 4.11 3.37
N LEU A 11 4.67 4.97 4.32
CA LEU A 11 4.97 4.57 5.69
C LEU A 11 3.76 3.90 6.37
N ALA A 12 2.57 4.48 6.23
CA ALA A 12 1.35 3.95 6.82
C ALA A 12 1.00 2.56 6.27
N ILE A 13 1.11 2.36 4.95
CA ILE A 13 0.84 1.06 4.33
C ILE A 13 1.86 0.03 4.79
N ARG A 14 3.17 0.34 4.71
CA ARG A 14 4.23 -0.59 5.11
C ARG A 14 4.07 -1.03 6.57
N THR A 15 3.80 -0.09 7.47
CA THR A 15 3.65 -0.37 8.90
C THR A 15 2.39 -1.17 9.20
N ALA A 16 1.26 -0.89 8.53
CA ALA A 16 0.04 -1.67 8.65
C ALA A 16 0.22 -3.14 8.22
N LEU A 17 1.08 -3.39 7.23
CA LEU A 17 1.44 -4.74 6.79
C LEU A 17 2.45 -5.45 7.72
N GLY A 18 3.06 -4.72 8.66
CA GLY A 18 4.12 -5.24 9.53
C GLY A 18 5.44 -5.49 8.77
N PHE A 19 5.68 -4.80 7.67
CA PHE A 19 6.86 -5.01 6.83
C PHE A 19 8.02 -4.11 7.27
N SER A 20 9.25 -4.65 7.20
CA SER A 20 10.46 -3.82 7.21
C SER A 20 10.59 -3.05 5.91
N GLN A 21 11.41 -1.99 5.89
CA GLN A 21 11.72 -1.26 4.65
C GLN A 21 12.35 -2.20 3.60
N SER A 22 13.24 -3.10 4.00
CA SER A 22 13.86 -4.09 3.11
C SER A 22 12.86 -5.06 2.50
N ARG A 23 11.87 -5.53 3.28
CA ARG A 23 10.81 -6.39 2.77
C ARG A 23 9.94 -5.65 1.77
N MET A 24 9.54 -4.42 2.08
CA MET A 24 8.70 -3.64 1.18
C MET A 24 9.41 -3.33 -0.15
N ALA A 25 10.69 -2.95 -0.09
CA ALA A 25 11.53 -2.73 -1.28
C ALA A 25 11.58 -3.98 -2.18
N HIS A 26 11.72 -5.17 -1.58
CA HIS A 26 11.67 -6.43 -2.31
C HIS A 26 10.30 -6.71 -2.94
N GLU A 27 9.19 -6.44 -2.24
CA GLU A 27 7.83 -6.67 -2.77
C GLU A 27 7.49 -5.76 -3.97
N ILE A 28 8.11 -4.57 -4.07
CA ILE A 28 7.91 -3.64 -5.18
C ILE A 28 9.08 -3.59 -6.18
N ASP A 29 10.02 -4.53 -6.06
CA ASP A 29 11.17 -4.73 -6.95
C ASP A 29 12.05 -3.48 -7.15
N ILE A 30 12.43 -2.82 -6.04
CA ILE A 30 13.37 -1.70 -6.06
C ILE A 30 14.51 -1.89 -5.04
N SER A 31 15.56 -1.07 -5.17
CA SER A 31 16.63 -1.07 -4.17
C SER A 31 16.13 -0.52 -2.82
N LEU A 32 16.70 -1.01 -1.71
CA LEU A 32 16.39 -0.47 -0.38
C LEU A 32 16.67 1.04 -0.30
N ARG A 33 17.69 1.52 -1.01
CA ARG A 33 18.06 2.94 -1.03
C ARG A 33 16.98 3.79 -1.69
N ASP A 34 16.45 3.36 -2.83
CA ASP A 34 15.37 4.08 -3.52
C ASP A 34 14.10 4.07 -2.67
N TYR A 35 13.80 2.92 -2.04
CA TYR A 35 12.68 2.81 -1.11
C TYR A 35 12.81 3.82 0.05
N GLN A 36 13.98 3.91 0.67
CA GLN A 36 14.24 4.85 1.76
C GLN A 36 14.10 6.30 1.30
N ALA A 37 14.62 6.64 0.12
CA ALA A 37 14.49 7.98 -0.44
C ALA A 37 13.02 8.38 -0.68
N PHE A 38 12.16 7.43 -1.10
CA PHE A 38 10.72 7.65 -1.21
C PHE A 38 10.06 7.83 0.16
N GLU A 39 10.32 6.92 1.11
CA GLU A 39 9.66 6.93 2.43
C GLU A 39 10.10 8.12 3.30
N TRP A 40 11.31 8.64 3.11
CA TRP A 40 11.80 9.84 3.79
C TRP A 40 11.39 11.15 3.09
N GLY A 41 10.77 11.06 1.90
CA GLY A 41 10.39 12.23 1.11
C GLY A 41 11.57 13.00 0.52
N GLU A 42 12.72 12.34 0.36
CA GLU A 42 13.90 12.90 -0.32
C GLU A 42 13.69 12.93 -1.84
N THR A 43 12.89 12.00 -2.36
CA THR A 43 12.53 11.89 -3.77
C THR A 43 11.03 11.63 -3.93
N GLU A 44 10.46 12.07 -5.04
CA GLU A 44 9.05 11.83 -5.32
C GLU A 44 8.81 10.34 -5.58
N LEU A 45 7.82 9.76 -4.88
CA LEU A 45 7.30 8.42 -5.19
C LEU A 45 6.45 8.50 -6.48
N PRO A 46 6.86 7.83 -7.57
CA PRO A 46 6.05 7.76 -8.78
C PRO A 46 4.73 7.03 -8.53
N ASP A 47 3.65 7.49 -9.16
CA ASP A 47 2.30 6.95 -8.93
C ASP A 47 2.20 5.45 -9.23
N ILE A 48 2.99 4.94 -10.19
CA ILE A 48 3.02 3.50 -10.51
C ILE A 48 3.44 2.65 -9.31
N TYR A 49 4.40 3.11 -8.51
CA TYR A 49 4.81 2.41 -7.30
C TYR A 49 3.74 2.53 -6.23
N LEU A 50 3.12 3.71 -6.06
CA LEU A 50 2.00 3.86 -5.13
C LEU A 50 0.88 2.87 -5.45
N ARG A 51 0.49 2.72 -6.73
CA ARG A 51 -0.52 1.73 -7.15
C ARG A 51 -0.07 0.28 -6.91
N ALA A 52 1.21 -0.04 -7.10
CA ALA A 52 1.75 -1.37 -6.80
C ALA A 52 1.68 -1.67 -5.29
N ILE A 53 2.01 -0.69 -4.45
CA ILE A 53 1.96 -0.75 -2.98
C ILE A 53 0.53 -0.99 -2.50
N GLU A 54 -0.44 -0.22 -3.01
CA GLU A 54 -1.86 -0.40 -2.73
C GLU A 54 -2.31 -1.84 -3.08
N ARG A 55 -1.93 -2.33 -4.28
CA ARG A 55 -2.24 -3.69 -4.73
C ARG A 55 -1.66 -4.77 -3.82
N ILE A 56 -0.42 -4.61 -3.37
CA ILE A 56 0.22 -5.56 -2.42
C ILE A 56 -0.57 -5.61 -1.13
N ALA A 57 -1.04 -4.46 -0.61
CA ALA A 57 -1.82 -4.43 0.61
C ALA A 57 -3.14 -5.21 0.48
N PHE A 58 -3.84 -5.08 -0.65
CA PHE A 58 -5.02 -5.88 -0.96
C PHE A 58 -4.72 -7.38 -1.03
N LEU A 59 -3.70 -7.78 -1.78
CA LEU A 59 -3.32 -9.19 -1.92
C LEU A 59 -2.91 -9.82 -0.58
N TYR A 60 -2.22 -9.04 0.27
CA TYR A 60 -1.87 -9.47 1.61
C TYR A 60 -3.13 -9.68 2.47
N ALA A 61 -4.05 -8.71 2.49
CA ALA A 61 -5.32 -8.84 3.21
C ALA A 61 -6.14 -10.07 2.75
N MET A 62 -6.20 -10.33 1.44
CA MET A 62 -6.87 -11.51 0.87
C MET A 62 -6.20 -12.81 1.31
N ARG A 63 -4.87 -12.91 1.23
CA ARG A 63 -4.11 -14.10 1.63
C ARG A 63 -4.31 -14.46 3.10
N HIS A 64 -4.47 -13.45 3.95
CA HIS A 64 -4.70 -13.61 5.38
C HIS A 64 -6.18 -13.64 5.78
N ASN A 65 -7.11 -13.56 4.80
CA ASN A 65 -8.55 -13.47 5.02
C ASN A 65 -8.93 -12.39 6.07
N ASN A 66 -8.23 -11.26 6.05
CA ASN A 66 -8.39 -10.19 7.04
C ASN A 66 -8.43 -8.81 6.36
N PRO A 67 -9.63 -8.24 6.14
CA PRO A 67 -9.78 -6.94 5.47
C PRO A 67 -9.26 -5.76 6.31
N MET A 68 -8.98 -5.95 7.59
CA MET A 68 -8.39 -4.89 8.44
C MET A 68 -6.92 -4.62 8.13
N LEU A 69 -6.27 -5.50 7.35
CA LEU A 69 -4.91 -5.28 6.85
C LEU A 69 -4.86 -4.31 5.66
N VAL A 70 -6.00 -4.00 5.05
CA VAL A 70 -6.07 -2.95 4.03
C VAL A 70 -5.98 -1.57 4.72
N PRO A 71 -5.12 -0.66 4.21
CA PRO A 71 -5.02 0.71 4.67
C PRO A 71 -6.38 1.41 4.77
N PRO A 72 -6.64 2.22 5.81
CA PRO A 72 -7.94 2.83 6.04
C PRO A 72 -8.53 3.58 4.85
N ASN A 73 -7.71 4.32 4.11
CA ASN A 73 -8.11 5.06 2.93
C ASN A 73 -8.61 4.14 1.80
N LEU A 74 -8.01 2.96 1.65
CA LEU A 74 -8.37 1.98 0.61
C LEU A 74 -9.53 1.07 1.01
N ARG A 75 -9.81 0.92 2.32
CA ARG A 75 -10.92 0.08 2.81
C ARG A 75 -12.27 0.52 2.29
N THR A 76 -12.50 1.82 2.13
CA THR A 76 -13.77 2.34 1.63
C THR A 76 -14.08 1.80 0.23
N GLU A 77 -13.09 1.87 -0.68
CA GLU A 77 -13.19 1.32 -2.02
C GLU A 77 -13.40 -0.20 -1.99
N ALA A 78 -12.65 -0.91 -1.14
CA ALA A 78 -12.77 -2.35 -0.95
C ALA A 78 -14.18 -2.78 -0.55
N VAL A 79 -14.78 -2.10 0.43
CA VAL A 79 -16.12 -2.40 0.96
C VAL A 79 -17.18 -2.06 -0.07
N GLN A 80 -17.05 -0.93 -0.77
CA GLN A 80 -17.99 -0.57 -1.84
C GLN A 80 -17.99 -1.61 -2.96
N PHE A 81 -16.81 -2.04 -3.40
CA PHE A 81 -16.68 -3.08 -4.41
C PHE A 81 -17.27 -4.42 -3.96
N ALA A 82 -16.95 -4.86 -2.74
CA ALA A 82 -17.50 -6.11 -2.19
C ALA A 82 -19.04 -6.09 -2.10
N ARG A 83 -19.64 -4.95 -1.74
CA ARG A 83 -21.10 -4.78 -1.74
C ARG A 83 -21.68 -4.94 -3.14
N MET A 84 -21.09 -4.31 -4.16
CA MET A 84 -21.55 -4.39 -5.55
C MET A 84 -21.55 -5.85 -6.07
N VAL A 85 -20.47 -6.58 -5.78
CA VAL A 85 -20.33 -8.00 -6.18
C VAL A 85 -21.32 -8.88 -5.40
N GLY A 86 -21.46 -8.67 -4.09
CA GLY A 86 -22.38 -9.44 -3.24
C GLY A 86 -23.86 -9.21 -3.53
N THR A 87 -24.25 -8.03 -4.03
CA THR A 87 -25.62 -7.75 -4.50
C THR A 87 -25.94 -8.32 -5.88
N SER A 88 -24.94 -8.85 -6.57
CA SER A 88 -25.09 -9.45 -7.90
C SER A 88 -25.19 -10.99 -7.85
N SER A 89 -25.36 -11.57 -6.65
CA SER A 89 -25.49 -13.02 -6.39
C SER A 89 -26.90 -13.40 -5.97
#